data_AF-A0A2W7NM27-F1
#
_entry.id   AF-A0A2W7NM27-F1
#
_cell.length_a   1.000
_cell.length_b   1.000
_cell.length_c   1.000
_cell.angle_alpha   90.00
_cell.angle_beta   90.00
_cell.angle_gamma   90.00
#
_symmetry.space_group_name_H-M   'P 1'
#
loop_
_entity.id
_entity.type
_entity.pdbx_description
1 polymer ?
#
loop_
_entity_poly.entity_id
_entity_poly.type
_entity_poly.pdbx_seq_one_letter_code
_entity_poly.pdbx_strand_id
1 'polypeptide(L)'
;MTLADWLAMAFAIRRRRISAARYAAEARHLRAFPVDEIDVELDVPLLEHVLAVLMGPPHHHPTGFERPHRGARGTAPQTPIIVALANRVARLRAAGVGGNLPASD
;
A
#
# COMPACT_ATOMS: atom_id res chain seq x y z
N MET A 1 -5.31 -7.03 12.47
CA MET A 1 -5.43 -7.42 11.04
C MET A 1 -4.07 -7.17 10.45
N THR A 2 -3.46 -8.17 9.83
CA THR A 2 -2.09 -8.05 9.27
C THR A 2 -2.11 -7.27 7.95
N LEU A 3 -0.93 -6.85 7.47
CA LEU A 3 -0.80 -6.26 6.12
C LEU A 3 -1.17 -7.25 5.01
N ALA A 4 -0.87 -8.53 5.18
CA ALA A 4 -1.24 -9.58 4.23
C ALA A 4 -2.77 -9.76 4.14
N ASP A 5 -3.45 -9.80 5.30
CA ASP A 5 -4.92 -9.88 5.35
C ASP A 5 -5.56 -8.66 4.70
N TRP A 6 -5.05 -7.47 5.03
CA TRP A 6 -5.53 -6.21 4.46
C TRP A 6 -5.37 -6.20 2.93
N LEU A 7 -4.22 -6.67 2.42
CA LEU A 7 -3.93 -6.75 1.00
C LEU A 7 -4.85 -7.75 0.28
N ALA A 8 -5.06 -8.93 0.85
CA ALA A 8 -5.98 -9.94 0.31
C ALA A 8 -7.41 -9.40 0.22
N MET A 9 -7.88 -8.70 1.26
CA MET A 9 -9.19 -8.03 1.26
C MET A 9 -9.27 -6.91 0.21
N ALA A 10 -8.21 -6.13 0.03
CA ALA A 10 -8.17 -5.08 -1.00
C ALA A 10 -8.36 -5.66 -2.41
N PHE A 11 -7.70 -6.79 -2.71
CA PHE A 11 -7.91 -7.52 -3.98
C PHE A 11 -9.31 -8.10 -4.10
N ALA A 12 -9.89 -8.62 -3.02
CA ALA A 12 -11.28 -9.10 -3.01
C ALA A 12 -12.28 -7.97 -3.33
N ILE A 13 -12.05 -6.75 -2.85
CA ILE A 13 -12.87 -5.59 -3.18
C ILE A 13 -12.67 -5.16 -4.63
N ARG A 14 -11.42 -5.08 -5.12
CA ARG A 14 -11.10 -4.68 -6.51
C ARG A 14 -11.70 -5.61 -7.57
N ARG A 15 -11.82 -6.91 -7.27
CA ARG A 15 -12.45 -7.89 -8.17
C ARG A 15 -13.96 -7.67 -8.35
N ARG A 16 -14.60 -6.87 -7.49
CA ARG A 16 -16.03 -6.56 -7.62
C ARG A 16 -16.26 -5.59 -8.79
N ARG A 17 -17.44 -5.70 -9.39
CA ARG A 17 -17.90 -4.79 -10.44
C ARG A 17 -17.84 -3.33 -9.96
N ILE A 18 -17.37 -2.45 -10.84
CA ILE A 18 -17.32 -1.00 -10.59
C ILE A 18 -18.74 -0.51 -10.26
N SER A 19 -18.88 0.09 -9.08
CA SER A 19 -20.14 0.57 -8.53
C SER A 19 -19.85 1.57 -7.39
N ALA A 20 -20.82 2.41 -7.06
CA ALA A 20 -20.72 3.29 -5.89
C ALA A 20 -20.48 2.50 -4.59
N ALA A 21 -21.10 1.32 -4.46
CA ALA A 21 -20.92 0.43 -3.32
C ALA A 21 -19.48 -0.11 -3.22
N ARG A 22 -18.84 -0.41 -4.36
CA ARG A 22 -17.42 -0.77 -4.39
C ARG A 22 -16.56 0.39 -3.89
N TYR A 23 -16.72 1.60 -4.44
CA TYR A 23 -15.93 2.76 -4.01
C TYR A 23 -16.08 3.07 -2.52
N ALA A 24 -17.31 2.96 -1.99
CA ALA A 24 -17.55 3.11 -0.55
C ALA A 24 -16.82 2.03 0.28
N ALA A 25 -16.78 0.78 -0.20
CA ALA A 25 -16.05 -0.30 0.44
C ALA A 25 -14.54 -0.06 0.41
N GLU A 26 -13.98 0.41 -0.71
CA GLU A 26 -12.55 0.75 -0.83
C GLU A 26 -12.18 1.90 0.11
N ALA A 27 -12.98 2.97 0.15
CA ALA A 27 -12.75 4.09 1.05
C ALA A 27 -12.80 3.67 2.53
N ARG A 28 -13.73 2.79 2.90
CA ARG A 28 -13.80 2.23 4.26
C ARG A 28 -12.61 1.33 4.56
N HIS A 29 -12.20 0.48 3.61
CA HIS A 29 -11.07 -0.42 3.77
C HIS A 29 -9.74 0.33 3.90
N LEU A 30 -9.60 1.44 3.17
CA LEU A 30 -8.45 2.34 3.30
C LEU A 30 -8.41 3.03 4.67
N ARG A 31 -9.56 3.45 5.22
CA ARG A 31 -9.63 4.00 6.59
C ARG A 31 -9.29 2.98 7.68
N ALA A 32 -9.51 1.69 7.41
CA ALA A 32 -9.19 0.59 8.31
C ALA A 32 -7.77 0.04 8.11
N PHE A 33 -6.89 0.78 7.43
CA PHE A 33 -5.51 0.36 7.21
C PHE A 33 -4.78 0.14 8.55
N PRO A 34 -4.12 -1.01 8.77
CA PRO A 34 -3.43 -1.29 10.02
C PRO A 34 -2.05 -0.62 10.04
N VAL A 35 -2.00 0.66 10.40
CA VAL A 35 -0.76 1.47 10.35
C VAL A 35 0.35 0.89 11.22
N ASP A 36 0.02 0.40 12.41
CA ASP A 36 0.99 -0.14 13.37
C ASP A 36 1.73 -1.38 12.84
N GLU A 37 1.11 -2.13 11.92
CA GLU A 37 1.73 -3.31 11.30
C GLU A 37 2.90 -2.93 10.37
N ILE A 38 2.95 -1.69 9.87
CA ILE A 38 4.05 -1.23 9.00
C ILE A 38 5.39 -1.32 9.74
N ASP A 39 5.44 -0.93 11.01
CA ASP A 39 6.71 -0.82 11.73
C ASP A 39 7.25 -2.17 12.20
N VAL A 40 6.40 -3.20 12.29
CA VAL A 40 6.79 -4.56 12.69
C VAL A 40 7.01 -5.50 11.50
N GLU A 41 6.42 -5.21 10.34
CA GLU A 41 6.59 -6.02 9.13
C GLU A 41 8.05 -6.03 8.64
N LEU A 42 8.53 -7.21 8.24
CA LEU A 42 9.88 -7.47 7.74
C LEU A 42 9.88 -8.00 6.29
N ASP A 43 8.73 -8.45 5.79
CA ASP A 43 8.56 -8.86 4.40
C ASP A 43 8.54 -7.63 3.48
N VAL A 44 9.70 -7.34 2.90
CA VAL A 44 9.90 -6.24 1.95
C VAL A 44 9.01 -6.39 0.71
N PRO A 45 8.94 -7.56 0.03
CA PRO A 45 7.98 -7.79 -1.04
C PRO A 45 6.53 -7.48 -0.67
N LEU A 46 6.07 -7.84 0.53
CA LEU A 46 4.71 -7.54 0.98
C LEU A 46 4.49 -6.02 1.12
N LEU A 47 5.42 -5.31 1.75
CA LEU A 47 5.37 -3.85 1.90
C LEU A 47 5.33 -3.15 0.53
N GLU A 48 6.10 -3.65 -0.44
CA GLU A 48 6.12 -3.14 -1.81
C GLU A 48 4.82 -3.39 -2.56
N HIS A 49 4.20 -4.57 -2.41
CA HIS A 49 2.89 -4.84 -2.98
C HIS A 49 1.80 -3.93 -2.43
N VAL A 50 1.79 -3.70 -1.11
CA VAL A 50 0.86 -2.75 -0.48
C VAL A 50 1.10 -1.34 -1.03
N LEU A 51 2.36 -0.92 -1.17
CA LEU A 51 2.72 0.37 -1.74
C LEU A 51 2.22 0.51 -3.19
N ALA A 52 2.41 -0.52 -4.02
CA ALA A 52 1.93 -0.53 -5.41
C ALA A 52 0.40 -0.40 -5.50
N VAL A 53 -0.34 -1.07 -4.61
CA VAL A 53 -1.80 -0.97 -4.52
C VAL A 53 -2.25 0.47 -4.23
N LEU A 54 -1.55 1.16 -3.32
CA LEU A 54 -1.87 2.53 -2.89
C LEU A 54 -1.38 3.60 -3.86
N MET A 55 -0.32 3.36 -4.63
CA MET A 55 0.17 4.34 -5.60
C MET A 55 -0.65 4.34 -6.89
N GLY A 56 -1.12 3.17 -7.34
CA GLY A 56 -1.85 3.05 -8.61
C GLY A 56 -1.02 3.41 -9.84
N PRO A 57 -1.54 3.18 -11.06
CA PRO A 57 -0.89 3.61 -12.29
C PRO A 57 -0.89 5.14 -12.42
N PRO A 58 0.21 5.78 -12.83
CA PRO A 58 0.33 7.25 -12.87
C PRO A 58 -0.59 7.95 -13.88
N HIS A 59 -1.14 7.21 -14.85
CA HIS A 59 -1.94 7.75 -15.96
C HIS A 59 -3.43 7.36 -15.93
N HIS A 60 -3.90 6.73 -14.85
CA HIS A 60 -5.30 6.33 -14.71
C HIS A 60 -6.03 7.22 -13.69
N HIS A 61 -7.35 7.38 -13.89
CA HIS A 61 -8.18 8.00 -12.88
C HIS A 61 -8.18 7.13 -11.61
N PRO A 62 -7.95 7.72 -10.42
CA PRO A 62 -7.85 6.95 -9.19
C PRO A 62 -9.15 6.20 -8.93
N THR A 63 -9.09 4.86 -8.95
CA THR A 63 -10.27 3.99 -8.82
C THR A 63 -10.60 3.61 -7.38
N GLY A 64 -10.10 4.33 -6.37
CA GLY A 64 -10.50 4.18 -4.96
C GLY A 64 -9.34 4.12 -3.96
N PHE A 65 -8.44 3.14 -4.10
CA PHE A 65 -7.27 2.98 -3.21
C PHE A 65 -6.08 3.90 -3.54
N GLU A 66 -6.08 4.43 -4.76
CA GLU A 66 -4.91 5.04 -5.37
C GLU A 66 -4.67 6.47 -4.89
N ARG A 67 -3.41 6.88 -4.78
CA ARG A 67 -3.01 8.22 -4.38
C ARG A 67 -3.69 9.26 -5.29
N PRO A 68 -4.29 10.33 -4.73
CA PRO A 68 -4.95 11.32 -5.57
C PRO A 68 -3.91 12.11 -6.35
N HIS A 69 -4.37 12.77 -7.43
CA HIS A 69 -3.53 13.68 -8.21
C HIS A 69 -2.86 14.73 -7.33
N ARG A 70 -1.70 15.24 -7.76
CA ARG A 70 -0.79 16.09 -6.97
C ARG A 70 -1.50 17.22 -6.21
N GLY A 71 -2.50 17.86 -6.80
CA GLY A 71 -3.28 18.96 -6.20
C GLY A 71 -4.25 18.55 -5.08
N ALA A 72 -4.59 17.27 -4.93
CA ALA A 72 -5.54 16.76 -3.93
C ALA A 72 -4.85 15.91 -2.84
N ARG A 73 -3.51 15.93 -2.78
CA ARG A 73 -2.73 15.06 -1.86
C ARG A 73 -2.67 15.54 -0.42
N GLY A 74 -2.86 16.85 -0.20
CA GLY A 74 -2.64 17.49 1.10
C GLY A 74 -3.53 16.98 2.23
N THR A 75 -4.73 16.46 1.90
CA THR A 75 -5.70 15.95 2.88
C THR A 75 -5.99 14.46 2.69
N ALA A 76 -5.26 13.78 1.81
CA ALA A 76 -5.55 12.40 1.44
C ALA A 76 -5.02 11.41 2.50
N PRO A 77 -5.87 10.54 3.06
CA PRO A 77 -5.47 9.60 4.13
C PRO A 77 -4.41 8.59 3.66
N GLN A 78 -4.31 8.30 2.37
CA GLN A 78 -3.27 7.41 1.84
C GLN A 78 -1.86 8.04 1.80
N THR A 79 -1.72 9.37 1.78
CA THR A 79 -0.41 10.03 1.70
C THR A 79 0.52 9.65 2.88
N PRO A 80 0.11 9.78 4.16
CA PRO A 80 0.97 9.38 5.28
C PRO A 80 1.28 7.88 5.29
N ILE A 81 0.32 7.03 4.89
CA ILE A 81 0.52 5.57 4.80
C ILE A 81 1.61 5.24 3.76
N ILE A 82 1.53 5.84 2.57
CA ILE A 82 2.52 5.66 1.50
C ILE A 82 3.92 6.08 1.97
N VAL A 83 4.03 7.20 2.70
CA VAL A 83 5.31 7.67 3.24
C VAL A 83 5.86 6.70 4.29
N ALA A 84 5.02 6.21 5.21
CA ALA A 84 5.43 5.26 6.23
C ALA A 84 5.93 3.93 5.62
N LEU A 85 5.20 3.38 4.63
CA LEU A 85 5.61 2.19 3.89
C LEU A 85 6.95 2.38 3.18
N ALA A 86 7.11 3.50 2.44
CA ALA A 86 8.34 3.79 1.73
C ALA A 86 9.54 3.92 2.68
N ASN A 87 9.35 4.60 3.81
CA ASN A 87 10.38 4.73 4.84
C ASN A 87 10.73 3.37 5.48
N ARG A 88 9.74 2.50 5.71
CA ARG A 88 9.99 1.15 6.22
C ARG A 88 10.82 0.31 5.25
N VAL A 89 10.43 0.28 3.97
CA VAL A 89 11.17 -0.43 2.91
C VAL A 89 12.62 0.08 2.83
N ALA A 90 12.83 1.40 2.86
CA ALA A 90 14.17 1.99 2.84
C ALA A 90 15.01 1.55 4.05
N ARG A 91 14.42 1.56 5.26
CA ARG A 91 15.11 1.11 6.49
C ARG A 91 15.49 -0.38 6.43
N LEU A 92 14.59 -1.24 5.96
CA LEU A 92 14.86 -2.68 5.85
C LEU A 92 15.96 -2.99 4.84
N ARG A 93 15.91 -2.35 3.66
CA ARG A 93 16.96 -2.47 2.64
C ARG A 93 18.32 -1.99 3.16
N ALA A 94 18.36 -0.87 3.89
CA ALA A 94 19.59 -0.36 4.51
C ALA A 94 20.14 -1.31 5.58
N ALA A 95 19.27 -2.05 6.26
CA ALA A 95 19.63 -3.08 7.23
C ALA A 95 20.00 -4.44 6.59
N GLY A 96 20.00 -4.55 5.25
CA GLY A 96 20.26 -5.80 4.55
C GLY A 96 19.12 -6.82 4.58
N VAL A 97 17.94 -6.43 5.09
CA VAL A 97 16.75 -7.27 5.09
C VAL A 97 16.13 -7.23 3.70
N GLY A 98 16.03 -8.39 3.06
CA GLY A 98 15.44 -8.55 1.71
C GLY A 98 16.41 -8.41 0.53
N GLY A 99 17.72 -8.31 0.79
CA GLY A 99 18.73 -8.45 -0.26
C GLY A 99 19.02 -9.93 -0.54
N ASN A 100 18.87 -10.35 -1.80
CA ASN A 100 19.58 -11.53 -2.28
C ASN A 100 21.08 -11.27 -2.01
N LEU A 101 21.74 -12.13 -1.23
CA LEU A 101 23.17 -12.02 -0.93
C LEU A 101 23.97 -11.74 -2.21
N PRO A 102 25.01 -10.90 -2.19
CA PRO A 102 25.91 -10.82 -3.33
C PRO A 102 26.47 -12.22 -3.59
N ALA A 103 26.33 -12.70 -4.83
CA ALA A 103 27.09 -13.83 -5.31
C ALA A 103 28.57 -13.52 -5.03
N SER A 104 29.16 -14.28 -4.12
CA SER A 104 30.60 -14.28 -3.93
C SER A 104 31.18 -15.12 -5.07
N ASP A 105 31.98 -14.48 -5.91
CA ASP A 105 33.12 -15.06 -6.64
C ASP A 105 34.11 -13.92 -6.97
#